data_AF-A0A2H0C4K4-F1
#
_entry.id   AF-A0A2H0C4K4-F1
#
_cell.length_a   1.000
_cell.length_b   1.000
_cell.length_c   1.000
_cell.angle_alpha   90.00
_cell.angle_beta   90.00
_cell.angle_gamma   90.00
#
_symmetry.space_group_name_H-M   'P 1'
#
loop_
_entity.id
_entity.type
_entity.pdbx_description
1 polymer ?
#
loop_
_entity_poly.entity_id
_entity_poly.type
_entity_poly.pdbx_seq_one_letter_code
_entity_poly.pdbx_strand_id
1 'polypeptide(L)' 'MKHYGLLSKIIKSFKEMSVKSIKKGFNKHDFAWQRSFYDSVIRTEESLIKIRRYIIDNPKTWDLDRNN' A
#
# COMPACT_ATOMS: atom_id res chain seq x y z
N MET A 1 -0.39 22.29 -16.84
CA MET A 1 -0.43 21.40 -15.66
C MET A 1 0.31 20.12 -16.02
N LYS A 2 1.42 19.77 -15.36
CA LYS A 2 2.13 18.51 -15.65
C LYS A 2 1.24 17.35 -15.20
N HIS A 3 0.92 16.41 -16.09
CA HIS A 3 0.24 15.17 -15.74
C HIS A 3 1.20 14.31 -14.91
N TYR A 4 1.25 14.54 -13.60
CA TYR A 4 1.75 13.53 -12.69
C TYR A 4 0.93 12.27 -12.97
N GLY A 5 1.59 11.19 -13.41
CA GLY A 5 0.91 9.98 -13.85
C GLY A 5 -0.10 9.51 -12.80
N LEU A 6 -1.21 8.92 -13.25
CA LEU A 6 -2.27 8.36 -12.40
C LEU A 6 -1.65 7.68 -11.15
N LEU A 7 -2.21 7.93 -9.97
CA LEU A 7 -1.75 7.33 -8.71
C LEU A 7 -1.53 5.81 -8.85
N SER A 8 -2.42 5.15 -9.58
CA SER A 8 -2.32 3.73 -9.93
C SER A 8 -1.03 3.35 -10.67
N LYS A 9 -0.51 4.19 -11.58
CA LYS A 9 0.76 3.98 -12.26
C LYS A 9 1.94 4.10 -11.30
N ILE A 10 1.90 5.08 -10.39
CA ILE A 10 2.95 5.27 -9.38
C ILE A 10 3.00 4.06 -8.45
N ILE A 11 1.85 3.64 -7.92
CA ILE A 11 1.74 2.48 -7.04
C ILE A 11 2.13 1.18 -7.76
N LYS A 12 1.75 1.02 -9.04
CA LYS A 12 2.18 -0.14 -9.85
C LYS A 12 3.71 -0.21 -9.91
N SER A 13 4.38 0.87 -10.33
CA SER A 13 5.83 0.90 -10.46
C SER A 13 6.52 0.64 -9.13
N PHE A 14 6.03 1.23 -8.03
CA PHE A 14 6.54 0.98 -6.69
C PHE A 14 6.42 -0.49 -6.27
N LYS A 15 5.23 -1.09 -6.44
CA LYS A 15 4.99 -2.52 -6.11
C LYS A 15 5.88 -3.44 -6.96
N GLU A 16 6.07 -3.13 -8.23
CA GLU A 16 6.92 -3.92 -9.12
C GLU A 16 8.39 -3.86 -8.71
N MET A 17 8.92 -2.65 -8.46
CA MET A 17 10.32 -2.47 -8.07
C MET A 17 10.62 -3.11 -6.71
N SER A 18 9.74 -2.92 -5.73
CA SER A 18 9.90 -3.52 -4.40
C SER A 18 9.89 -5.05 -4.44
N VAL A 19 8.99 -5.67 -5.24
CA VAL A 19 8.98 -7.13 -5.43
C VAL A 19 10.31 -7.62 -6.00
N LYS A 20 10.83 -6.98 -7.06
CA LYS A 20 12.12 -7.36 -7.66
C LYS A 20 13.27 -7.25 -6.66
N SER A 21 13.33 -6.14 -5.92
CA SER A 21 14.35 -5.92 -4.90
C SER A 21 14.26 -6.94 -3.75
N ILE A 22 13.05 -7.27 -3.28
CA ILE A 22 12.86 -8.22 -2.18
C ILE A 22 13.21 -9.65 -2.61
N LYS A 23 12.71 -10.09 -3.78
CA LYS A 23 12.99 -11.43 -4.31
C LYS A 23 14.49 -11.65 -4.50
N LYS A 24 15.19 -10.66 -5.07
CA LYS A 24 16.64 -10.75 -5.32
C LYS A 24 17.49 -10.54 -4.05
N GLY A 25 17.14 -9.56 -3.22
CA GLY A 25 17.94 -9.17 -2.06
C GLY A 25 17.79 -10.07 -0.84
N PHE A 26 16.65 -10.76 -0.70
CA PHE A 26 16.34 -11.60 0.46
C PHE A 26 16.03 -13.05 0.11
N ASN A 27 16.22 -13.46 -1.16
CA ASN A 27 15.90 -14.80 -1.65
C ASN A 27 14.44 -15.25 -1.39
N LYS A 28 13.51 -14.29 -1.29
CA LYS A 28 12.08 -14.54 -1.00
C LYS A 28 11.27 -14.62 -2.29
N HIS A 29 11.43 -15.69 -3.07
CA HIS A 29 10.82 -15.81 -4.39
C HIS A 29 9.28 -15.77 -4.40
N ASP A 30 8.64 -16.13 -3.29
CA ASP A 30 7.18 -16.15 -3.17
C ASP A 30 6.59 -14.81 -2.71
N PHE A 31 7.42 -13.79 -2.47
CA PHE A 31 6.92 -12.48 -2.06
C PHE A 31 6.06 -11.85 -3.16
N ALA A 32 4.84 -11.46 -2.78
CA ALA A 32 3.93 -10.68 -3.59
C ALA A 32 3.15 -9.70 -2.70
N TRP A 33 2.78 -8.56 -3.27
CA TRP A 33 1.84 -7.65 -2.63
C TRP A 33 0.41 -8.17 -2.78
N GLN A 34 -0.44 -7.87 -1.81
CA GLN A 34 -1.89 -7.97 -1.96
C GLN A 34 -2.36 -7.17 -3.20
N ARG A 35 -3.41 -7.69 -3.86
CA ARG A 35 -4.04 -7.05 -5.03
C ARG A 35 -4.63 -5.70 -4.65
N SER A 36 -4.61 -4.74 -5.59
CA SER A 36 -5.10 -3.37 -5.41
C SER A 36 -4.30 -2.57 -4.36
N PHE A 37 -4.75 -1.37 -4.03
CA PHE A 37 -4.23 -0.54 -2.95
C PHE A 37 -5.35 0.32 -2.38
N TYR A 38 -5.20 0.77 -1.14
CA TYR A 38 -6.11 1.72 -0.52
C TYR A 38 -5.63 3.14 -0.83
N ASP A 39 -6.53 4.00 -1.30
CA ASP A 39 -6.29 5.43 -1.45
C ASP A 39 -7.48 6.25 -0.92
N SER A 40 -7.16 7.40 -0.32
CA SER A 40 -8.15 8.35 0.19
C SER A 40 -7.53 9.74 0.26
N VAL A 41 -8.26 10.75 -0.18
CA VAL A 41 -7.81 12.15 -0.11
C VAL A 41 -8.18 12.71 1.26
N ILE A 42 -7.16 13.08 2.03
CA ILE A 42 -7.30 13.70 3.36
C ILE A 42 -7.65 15.18 3.15
N ARG A 43 -8.82 15.59 3.65
CA ARG A 43 -9.31 16.98 3.51
C ARG A 43 -9.67 17.63 4.84
N THR A 44 -9.73 16.85 5.92
CA THR A 44 -10.06 17.33 7.26
C THR A 44 -9.19 16.67 8.31
N GLU A 45 -9.07 17.28 9.49
CA GLU A 45 -8.31 16.70 10.60
C GLU A 45 -8.92 15.36 11.05
N GLU A 46 -10.25 15.23 11.02
CA GLU A 46 -10.92 13.97 11.36
C GLU A 46 -10.53 12.85 10.39
N SER A 47 -10.41 13.16 9.10
CA SER A 47 -9.92 12.19 8.11
C SER A 47 -8.46 11.80 8.34
N LEU A 48 -7.63 12.76 8.79
CA LEU A 48 -6.24 12.52 9.15
C LEU A 48 -6.10 11.64 10.40
N ILE A 49 -6.89 11.89 11.43
CA ILE A 49 -6.95 11.06 12.64
C ILE A 49 -7.36 9.63 12.30
N LYS A 50 -8.38 9.47 11.45
CA LYS A 50 -8.85 8.13 11.01
C LYS A 50 -7.77 7.36 10.27
N ILE A 51 -7.06 7.97 9.32
CA ILE A 51 -6.01 7.26 8.57
C ILE A 51 -4.82 6.90 9.45
N ARG A 52 -4.44 7.76 10.40
CA ARG A 52 -3.38 7.46 11.39
C ARG A 52 -3.75 6.26 12.22
N ARG A 53 -4.99 6.21 12.72
CA ARG A 53 -5.50 5.06 13.47
C ARG A 53 -5.52 3.79 12.63
N TYR A 54 -5.99 3.87 11.38
CA TYR A 54 -5.95 2.74 10.45
C TYR A 54 -4.54 2.16 10.29
N ILE A 55 -3.52 3.00 10.09
CA ILE A 55 -2.12 2.54 9.94
C ILE A 55 -1.64 1.78 11.19
N ILE A 56 -2.01 2.24 12.39
CA ILE A 56 -1.59 1.63 13.66
C ILE A 56 -2.34 0.32 13.93
N ASP A 57 -3.63 0.27 13.62
CA ASP A 57 -4.49 -0.85 13.99
C ASP A 57 -4.51 -1.97 12.95
N ASN A 58 -4.34 -1.64 11.67
CA ASN A 58 -4.42 -2.60 10.57
C ASN A 58 -3.47 -3.81 10.71
N PRO A 59 -2.20 -3.66 11.14
CA PRO A 59 -1.33 -4.81 11.38
C PRO A 59 -1.85 -5.78 12.46
N LYS A 60 -2.60 -5.27 13.44
CA LYS A 60 -3.13 -6.08 14.56
C LYS A 60 -4.32 -6.94 14.12
N THR A 61 -5.05 -6.46 13.12
CA THR A 61 -6.26 -7.12 12.60
C THR A 61 -5.99 -7.81 11.26
N TRP A 62 -4.72 -7.88 10.83
CA TRP A 62 -4.34 -8.33 9.49
C TRP A 62 -4.85 -9.74 9.18
N ASP A 63 -4.73 -10.67 10.14
CA ASP A 63 -5.16 -12.07 9.99
C ASP A 63 -6.69 -12.25 10.03
N LEU A 64 -7.43 -11.21 10.43
CA LEU A 64 -8.88 -11.20 10.54
C LEU A 64 -9.56 -10.45 9.38
N ASP A 65 -8.79 -9.79 8.52
CA ASP A 65 -9.33 -9.07 7.37
C ASP A 65 -9.78 -10.08 6.31
N ARG A 66 -11.08 -10.04 5.98
CA ARG A 66 -11.70 -10.93 4.99
C ARG A 66 -11.18 -10.72 3.57
N ASN A 67 -10.43 -9.64 3.33
CA ASN A 67 -9.78 -9.35 2.06
C ASN A 67 -8.29 -9.73 2.02
N ASN A 68 -7.75 -10.34 3.08
CA ASN A 68 -6.42 -10.93 3.12
C ASN A 68 -6.45 -12.43 2.84
#